data_AF-A0A498D5F8-F1
#
_entry.id   AF-A0A498D5F8-F1
#
_cell.length_a   1.000
_cell.length_b   1.000
_cell.length_c   1.000
_cell.angle_alpha   90.00
_cell.angle_beta   90.00
_cell.angle_gamma   90.00
#
_symmetry.space_group_name_H-M   'P 1'
#
loop_
_entity.id
_entity.type
_entity.pdbx_description
1 polymer ?
#
loop_
_entity_poly.entity_id
_entity_poly.type
_entity_poly.pdbx_seq_one_letter_code
_entity_poly.pdbx_strand_id
1 'polypeptide(L)'
;MSSNYQESEEQLFSQGADINAIRQAVVTQAFIDHINARALILIAPYPFLVIGTIKEVVSDYLFIKAEVTNINELDGETFRIHIDDIEVFCIEQDGITIPDIRNVRHD
;
A
#
# COMPACT_ATOMS: atom_id res chain seq x y z
N MET A 1 6.06 47.55 -1.92
CA MET A 1 5.57 46.39 -1.15
C MET A 1 5.18 45.32 -2.15
N SER A 2 6.02 44.30 -2.36
CA SER A 2 5.74 43.02 -3.07
C SER A 2 7.07 42.29 -3.31
N SER A 3 7.58 41.51 -2.34
CA SER A 3 8.63 40.51 -2.65
C SER A 3 8.80 39.38 -1.62
N ASN A 4 7.83 39.13 -0.73
CA ASN A 4 7.97 38.06 0.29
C ASN A 4 7.14 36.79 0.00
N TYR A 5 6.44 36.71 -1.15
CA TYR A 5 5.56 35.58 -1.44
C TYR A 5 6.23 34.43 -2.22
N GLN A 6 7.39 34.65 -2.84
CA GLN A 6 8.03 33.62 -3.68
C GLN A 6 8.95 32.67 -2.90
N GLU A 7 9.60 33.13 -1.82
CA GLU A 7 10.52 32.28 -1.04
C GLU A 7 9.82 31.19 -0.21
N SER A 8 8.53 31.35 0.11
CA SER A 8 7.76 30.38 0.89
C SER A 8 7.26 29.18 0.06
N GLU A 9 6.98 29.36 -1.23
CA GLU A 9 6.42 28.29 -2.08
C GLU A 9 7.48 27.27 -2.50
N GLU A 10 8.71 27.70 -2.81
CA GLU A 10 9.81 26.79 -3.14
C GLU A 10 10.23 25.91 -1.96
N GLN A 11 10.21 26.46 -0.73
CA GLN A 11 10.52 25.69 0.48
C GLN A 11 9.42 24.67 0.82
N LEU A 12 8.15 25.01 0.59
CA LEU A 12 7.02 24.09 0.74
C LEU A 12 7.05 22.96 -0.31
N PHE A 13 7.41 23.27 -1.56
CA PHE A 13 7.58 22.27 -2.62
C PHE A 13 8.72 21.29 -2.33
N SER A 14 9.86 21.79 -1.83
CA SER A 14 10.99 20.96 -1.40
C SER A 14 10.59 20.02 -0.26
N GLN A 15 9.92 20.53 0.78
CA GLN A 15 9.49 19.71 1.91
C GLN A 15 8.42 18.67 1.53
N GLY A 16 7.48 19.03 0.64
CA GLY A 16 6.46 18.09 0.16
C GLY A 16 7.05 16.96 -0.68
N ALA A 17 8.05 17.26 -1.52
CA ALA A 17 8.78 16.25 -2.28
C ALA A 17 9.56 15.29 -1.35
N ASP A 18 10.20 15.82 -0.31
CA ASP A 18 10.93 15.01 0.67
C ASP A 18 10.01 14.08 1.47
N ILE A 19 8.84 14.56 1.91
CA ILE A 19 7.89 13.73 2.68
C ILE A 19 7.34 12.59 1.83
N ASN A 20 7.00 12.85 0.57
CA ASN A 20 6.51 11.81 -0.35
C ASN A 20 7.59 10.77 -0.63
N ALA A 21 8.83 11.21 -0.89
CA ALA A 21 9.97 10.30 -1.09
C ALA A 21 10.25 9.45 0.15
N ILE A 22 10.19 10.04 1.35
CA ILE A 22 10.36 9.31 2.62
C ILE A 22 9.25 8.27 2.79
N ARG A 23 7.98 8.66 2.60
CA ARG A 23 6.85 7.73 2.67
C ARG A 23 7.06 6.58 1.70
N GLN A 24 7.33 6.87 0.44
CA GLN A 24 7.51 5.86 -0.60
C GLN A 24 8.63 4.88 -0.21
N ALA A 25 9.78 5.38 0.24
CA ALA A 25 10.90 4.54 0.66
C ALA A 25 10.55 3.63 1.86
N VAL A 26 9.89 4.17 2.89
CA VAL A 26 9.51 3.41 4.09
C VAL A 26 8.48 2.33 3.76
N VAL A 27 7.45 2.67 2.98
CA VAL A 27 6.42 1.70 2.58
C VAL A 27 7.01 0.63 1.67
N THR A 28 7.87 1.01 0.72
CA THR A 28 8.61 0.07 -0.15
C THR A 28 9.42 -0.91 0.68
N GLN A 29 10.20 -0.41 1.65
CA GLN A 29 11.01 -1.25 2.52
C GLN A 29 10.14 -2.21 3.35
N ALA A 30 9.02 -1.73 3.89
CA ALA A 30 8.10 -2.57 4.66
C ALA A 30 7.60 -3.78 3.85
N PHE A 31 7.30 -3.62 2.55
CA PHE A 31 6.91 -4.74 1.71
C PHE A 31 8.08 -5.65 1.32
N ILE A 32 9.27 -5.09 1.07
CA ILE A 32 10.49 -5.87 0.76
C ILE A 32 10.85 -6.80 1.93
N ASP A 33 10.78 -6.29 3.16
CA ASP A 33 11.13 -7.05 4.36
C ASP A 33 10.16 -8.21 4.63
N HIS A 34 8.98 -8.19 4.01
CA HIS A 34 7.90 -9.15 4.24
C HIS A 34 7.45 -9.88 2.97
N ILE A 35 8.35 -10.09 2.01
CA ILE A 35 8.06 -10.95 0.86
C ILE A 35 7.64 -12.34 1.33
N ASN A 36 6.60 -12.91 0.71
CA ASN A 36 5.87 -14.13 1.09
C ASN A 36 4.95 -14.01 2.31
N ALA A 37 4.91 -12.87 3.00
CA ALA A 37 3.88 -12.63 4.00
C ALA A 37 2.54 -12.28 3.35
N ARG A 38 1.47 -12.50 4.10
CA ARG A 38 0.12 -12.12 3.70
C ARG A 38 -0.12 -10.67 4.09
N ALA A 39 -0.76 -9.91 3.22
CA ALA A 39 -1.04 -8.49 3.42
C ALA A 39 -2.48 -8.16 3.06
N LEU A 40 -3.03 -7.15 3.73
CA LEU A 40 -4.29 -6.47 3.43
C LEU A 40 -3.94 -5.07 2.95
N ILE A 41 -4.51 -4.66 1.82
CA ILE A 41 -4.21 -3.40 1.15
C ILE A 41 -5.51 -2.72 0.74
N LEU A 42 -5.60 -1.41 0.93
CA LEU A 42 -6.64 -0.53 0.39
C LEU A 42 -6.00 0.49 -0.56
N ILE A 43 -6.60 0.64 -1.74
CA ILE A 43 -6.12 1.51 -2.83
C ILE A 43 -7.09 2.68 -3.04
N ALA A 44 -6.58 3.91 -3.19
CA ALA A 44 -7.38 5.13 -3.41
C ALA A 44 -7.32 5.57 -4.88
N PRO A 45 -8.42 5.70 -5.65
CA PRO A 45 -9.78 6.06 -5.21
C PRO A 45 -10.79 4.91 -5.40
N TYR A 46 -11.78 4.84 -4.50
CA TYR A 46 -12.67 3.68 -4.23
C TYR A 46 -11.91 2.52 -3.60
N PRO A 47 -11.95 2.34 -2.25
CA PRO A 47 -11.07 1.41 -1.56
C PRO A 47 -11.25 0.00 -2.10
N PHE A 48 -10.34 -0.36 -3.01
CA PHE A 48 -10.26 -1.70 -3.56
C PHE A 48 -9.45 -2.50 -2.55
N LEU A 49 -10.14 -3.45 -1.90
CA LEU A 49 -9.54 -4.32 -0.91
C LEU A 49 -8.81 -5.44 -1.62
N VAL A 50 -7.54 -5.64 -1.28
CA VAL A 50 -6.77 -6.81 -1.68
C VAL A 50 -6.20 -7.46 -0.42
N ILE A 51 -6.58 -8.71 -0.19
CA ILE A 51 -5.90 -9.58 0.79
C ILE A 51 -5.18 -10.66 -0.01
N GLY A 52 -3.89 -10.81 0.20
CA GLY A 52 -3.11 -11.78 -0.57
C GLY A 52 -1.67 -11.90 -0.13
N THR A 53 -0.91 -12.74 -0.83
CA THR A 53 0.50 -12.98 -0.53
C THR A 53 1.39 -12.01 -1.31
N ILE A 54 2.29 -11.29 -0.62
CA ILE A 54 3.33 -10.46 -1.25
C ILE A 54 4.27 -11.38 -2.04
N LYS A 55 4.41 -11.16 -3.35
CA LYS A 55 5.28 -11.96 -4.22
C LYS A 55 6.62 -11.31 -4.47
N GLU A 56 6.62 -10.03 -4.78
CA GLU A 56 7.83 -9.26 -5.01
C GLU A 56 7.52 -7.76 -4.98
N VAL A 57 8.58 -6.96 -4.84
CA VAL A 57 8.55 -5.51 -5.00
C VAL A 57 9.60 -5.16 -6.03
N VAL A 58 9.20 -4.47 -7.10
CA VAL A 58 10.08 -4.05 -8.18
C VAL A 58 9.93 -2.55 -8.37
N SER A 59 11.01 -1.81 -8.08
CA SER A 59 11.00 -0.34 -8.05
C SER A 59 9.96 0.17 -7.05
N ASP A 60 8.89 0.76 -7.55
CA ASP A 60 7.78 1.43 -6.90
C ASP A 60 6.46 0.63 -7.00
N TYR A 61 6.56 -0.61 -7.50
CA TYR A 61 5.41 -1.50 -7.66
C TYR A 61 5.50 -2.70 -6.74
N LEU A 62 4.39 -2.97 -6.06
CA LEU A 62 4.13 -4.18 -5.31
C LEU A 62 3.38 -5.19 -6.17
N PHE A 63 3.87 -6.43 -6.19
CA PHE A 63 3.18 -7.56 -6.80
C PHE A 63 2.58 -8.45 -5.71
N ILE A 64 1.25 -8.57 -5.70
CA ILE A 64 0.51 -9.36 -4.70
C ILE A 64 -0.38 -10.39 -5.39
N LYS A 65 -0.32 -11.64 -4.95
CA LYS A 65 -1.23 -12.69 -5.40
C LYS A 65 -2.49 -12.62 -4.55
N ALA A 66 -3.58 -12.12 -5.11
CA ALA A 66 -4.83 -11.95 -4.40
C ALA A 66 -5.41 -13.29 -3.99
N GLU A 67 -5.77 -13.40 -2.71
CA GLU A 67 -6.56 -14.49 -2.16
C GLU A 67 -8.02 -14.09 -2.03
N VAL A 68 -8.27 -12.83 -1.64
CA VAL A 68 -9.59 -12.22 -1.50
C VAL A 68 -9.52 -10.79 -1.97
N THR A 69 -10.49 -10.39 -2.78
CA THR A 69 -10.76 -8.99 -3.11
C THR A 69 -12.24 -8.67 -2.86
N ASN A 70 -12.63 -7.41 -3.03
CA ASN A 70 -14.04 -7.02 -3.04
C ASN A 70 -14.77 -7.34 -4.36
N ILE A 71 -14.05 -7.82 -5.39
CA ILE A 71 -14.62 -8.25 -6.68
C ILE A 71 -14.19 -9.71 -6.91
N ASN A 72 -15.06 -10.66 -6.58
CA ASN A 72 -14.73 -12.10 -6.56
C ASN A 72 -14.11 -12.62 -7.86
N GLU A 73 -14.44 -12.03 -9.02
CA GLU A 73 -13.89 -12.39 -10.33
C GLU A 73 -12.38 -12.13 -10.45
N LEU A 74 -11.81 -11.33 -9.55
CA LEU A 74 -10.39 -11.00 -9.49
C LEU A 74 -9.64 -11.79 -8.40
N ASP A 75 -10.32 -12.66 -7.66
CA ASP A 75 -9.67 -13.55 -6.70
C ASP A 75 -8.74 -14.51 -7.43
N GLY A 76 -7.55 -14.75 -6.86
CA GLY A 76 -6.53 -15.57 -7.48
C GLY A 76 -5.73 -14.85 -8.55
N GLU A 77 -6.00 -13.59 -8.89
CA GLU A 77 -5.17 -12.82 -9.82
C GLU A 77 -3.92 -12.23 -9.16
N THR A 78 -2.90 -11.90 -9.96
CA THR A 78 -1.73 -11.16 -9.47
C THR A 78 -1.90 -9.69 -9.80
N PHE A 79 -1.96 -8.85 -8.78
CA PHE A 79 -2.06 -7.41 -8.92
C PHE A 79 -0.69 -6.77 -8.93
N ARG A 80 -0.52 -5.78 -9.81
CA ARG A 80 0.58 -4.83 -9.80
C ARG A 80 0.06 -3.51 -9.27
N ILE A 81 0.43 -3.16 -8.04
CA ILE A 81 -0.06 -2.00 -7.31
C ILE A 81 1.07 -0.98 -7.22
N HIS A 82 0.83 0.26 -7.63
CA HIS A 82 1.79 1.34 -7.40
C HIS A 82 1.77 1.71 -5.91
N ILE A 83 2.93 1.83 -5.28
CA ILE A 83 3.04 2.03 -3.83
C ILE A 83 2.39 3.34 -3.39
N ASP A 84 2.42 4.38 -4.22
CA ASP A 84 1.79 5.65 -3.86
C ASP A 84 0.26 5.58 -3.86
N ASP A 85 -0.34 4.59 -4.53
CA ASP A 85 -1.79 4.37 -4.54
C ASP A 85 -2.27 3.64 -3.27
N ILE A 86 -1.35 3.08 -2.48
CA ILE A 86 -1.65 2.43 -1.21
C ILE A 86 -1.99 3.50 -0.18
N GLU A 87 -3.24 3.48 0.28
CA GLU A 87 -3.75 4.37 1.31
C GLU A 87 -3.61 3.74 2.70
N VAL A 88 -3.89 2.44 2.81
CA VAL A 88 -3.77 1.66 4.05
C VAL A 88 -3.22 0.28 3.72
N PHE A 89 -2.35 -0.23 4.58
CA PHE A 89 -1.95 -1.63 4.54
C PHE A 89 -1.75 -2.23 5.93
N CYS A 90 -1.86 -3.55 6.01
CA CYS A 90 -1.47 -4.37 7.16
C CYS A 90 -0.75 -5.60 6.62
N ILE A 91 0.39 -5.97 7.21
CA ILE A 91 1.16 -7.16 6.85
C ILE A 91 1.13 -8.12 8.03
N GLU A 92 0.84 -9.39 7.78
CA GLU A 92 0.90 -10.43 8.80
C GLU A 92 2.33 -10.61 9.31
N GLN A 93 2.45 -10.64 10.63
CA GLN A 93 3.69 -10.86 11.36
C GLN A 93 3.35 -11.44 12.74
N ASP A 94 4.37 -11.78 13.53
CA ASP A 94 4.17 -12.35 14.85
C ASP A 94 3.22 -11.49 15.71
N GLY A 95 2.07 -12.06 16.06
CA GLY A 95 1.03 -11.39 16.86
C GLY A 95 0.04 -10.51 16.08
N ILE A 96 0.18 -10.38 14.76
CA ILE A 96 -0.77 -9.66 13.89
C ILE A 96 -1.23 -10.59 12.77
N THR A 97 -2.49 -11.02 12.84
CA THR A 97 -3.11 -11.93 11.86
C THR A 97 -4.25 -11.23 11.14
N ILE A 98 -4.32 -11.36 9.82
CA ILE A 98 -5.44 -10.86 9.04
C ILE A 98 -6.53 -11.94 9.05
N PRO A 99 -7.75 -11.66 9.52
CA PRO A 99 -8.79 -12.67 9.59
C PRO A 99 -9.20 -13.17 8.20
N ASP A 100 -9.62 -14.44 8.11
CA ASP A 100 -10.26 -14.96 6.91
C ASP A 100 -11.73 -14.51 6.88
N ILE A 101 -12.02 -13.51 6.04
CA ILE A 101 -13.34 -12.92 5.92
C ILE A 101 -14.33 -13.74 5.09
N ARG A 102 -13.88 -14.81 4.40
CA ARG A 102 -14.79 -15.70 3.65
C ARG A 102 -15.39 -16.81 4.51
N ASN A 103 -14.70 -17.16 5.60
CA ASN A 103 -15.06 -18.28 6.46
C ASN A 103 -15.66 -17.83 7.81
N VAL A 104 -16.33 -16.65 7.85
CA VAL A 104 -17.06 -16.22 9.04
C VAL A 104 -18.22 -17.19 9.26
N ARG A 105 -17.99 -18.20 10.13
CA ARG A 105 -19.06 -19.03 10.65
C ARG A 105 -19.94 -18.11 11.51
N HIS A 106 -21.19 -17.94 11.07
CA HIS A 106 -22.25 -17.44 11.93
C HIS A 106 -22.67 -18.62 12.81
N ASP A 107 -22.07 -18.69 13.99
CA ASP A 107 -22.53 -19.56 15.07
C ASP A 107 -23.79 -18.96 15.72
#